data_AF-A0A952Q7P5-F1
#
_entry.id   AF-A0A952Q7P5-F1
#
_cell.length_a   1.000
_cell.length_b   1.000
_cell.length_c   1.000
_cell.angle_alpha   90.00
_cell.angle_beta   90.00
_cell.angle_gamma   90.00
#
_symmetry.space_group_name_H-M   'P 1'
#
loop_
_entity.id
_entity.type
_entity.pdbx_description
1 polymer ?
#
loop_
_entity_poly.entity_id
_entity_poly.type
_entity_poly.pdbx_seq_one_letter_code
_entity_poly.pdbx_strand_id
1 'polypeptide(L)'
;MSQLTFDLDQMIHEADLAAAPAWTGPAPLHFTTDYHDPADLAAAFERYKFEHGNLGCIPHSHMWHNTTTMGNANTLTDGHDLLVLSADLRCWCWPSFKGTAAQWAAQGKCSCVGALVTQTICEPCRWHHIAADENTAVEAWHDHAWPGWRALPVVPSALRKYDNQNKPSPKFAEWILDNYPLEWQQPGAPILTERAPNGTRHVPQRSPWGGFDLSAPRDTTP
;
A
#
# COMPACT_ATOMS: atom_id res chain seq x y z
N MET A 1 5.84 18.80 -30.09
CA MET A 1 4.78 17.89 -30.58
C MET A 1 3.72 18.74 -31.27
N SER A 2 3.28 18.35 -32.46
CA SER A 2 2.22 19.07 -33.18
C SER A 2 0.85 18.48 -32.83
N GLN A 3 -0.22 19.26 -33.00
CA GLN A 3 -1.60 18.83 -32.76
C GLN A 3 -1.98 17.58 -33.57
N LEU A 4 -1.46 17.46 -34.78
CA LEU A 4 -1.64 16.29 -35.65
C LEU A 4 -1.08 14.98 -35.05
N THR A 5 -0.01 15.03 -34.25
CA THR A 5 0.55 13.84 -33.60
C THR A 5 -0.39 13.34 -32.49
N PHE A 6 -0.95 14.24 -31.70
CA PHE A 6 -1.92 13.89 -30.65
C PHE A 6 -3.22 13.31 -31.24
N ASP A 7 -3.71 13.88 -32.34
CA ASP A 7 -4.93 13.40 -33.00
C ASP A 7 -4.74 11.99 -33.59
N LEU A 8 -3.54 11.68 -34.12
CA LEU A 8 -3.22 10.34 -34.62
C LEU A 8 -3.09 9.31 -33.50
N ASP A 9 -2.41 9.66 -32.39
CA ASP A 9 -2.27 8.76 -31.24
C ASP A 9 -3.65 8.43 -30.62
N GLN A 10 -4.56 9.40 -30.57
CA GLN A 10 -5.94 9.18 -30.12
C GLN A 10 -6.71 8.25 -31.06
N MET A 11 -6.62 8.44 -32.38
CA MET A 11 -7.30 7.57 -33.34
C MET A 11 -6.77 6.12 -33.31
N ILE A 12 -5.45 5.94 -33.14
CA ILE A 12 -4.84 4.61 -32.97
C ILE A 12 -5.40 3.95 -31.71
N HIS A 13 -5.45 4.69 -30.61
CA HIS A 13 -5.98 4.19 -29.35
C HIS A 13 -7.46 3.76 -29.46
N GLU A 14 -8.31 4.57 -30.10
CA GLU A 14 -9.72 4.24 -30.32
C GLU A 14 -9.89 2.98 -31.19
N ALA A 15 -9.05 2.81 -32.22
CA ALA A 15 -9.04 1.62 -33.05
C ALA A 15 -8.59 0.36 -32.26
N ASP A 16 -7.55 0.50 -31.43
CA ASP A 16 -7.07 -0.57 -30.55
C ASP A 16 -8.14 -0.99 -29.54
N LEU A 17 -8.89 -0.03 -28.96
CA LEU A 17 -10.02 -0.31 -28.07
C LEU A 17 -11.14 -1.05 -28.77
N ALA A 18 -11.50 -0.62 -29.99
CA ALA A 18 -12.55 -1.27 -30.77
C ALA A 18 -12.18 -2.71 -31.19
N ALA A 19 -10.89 -2.97 -31.39
CA ALA A 19 -10.37 -4.29 -31.73
C ALA A 19 -10.10 -5.19 -30.50
N ALA A 20 -10.02 -4.60 -29.30
CA ALA A 20 -9.70 -5.35 -28.09
C ALA A 20 -10.81 -6.35 -27.75
N PRO A 21 -10.47 -7.64 -27.48
CA PRO A 21 -11.46 -8.59 -27.01
C PRO A 21 -11.98 -8.16 -25.63
N ALA A 22 -13.18 -8.64 -25.29
CA ALA A 22 -13.70 -8.52 -23.93
C ALA A 22 -12.70 -9.09 -22.93
N TRP A 23 -12.59 -8.46 -21.76
CA TRP A 23 -11.71 -8.95 -20.71
C TRP A 23 -12.19 -10.32 -20.19
N THR A 24 -11.29 -11.30 -20.23
CA THR A 24 -11.52 -12.65 -19.70
C THR A 24 -10.47 -13.04 -18.66
N GLY A 25 -9.75 -12.07 -18.11
CA GLY A 25 -8.77 -12.33 -17.06
C GLY A 25 -9.44 -12.69 -15.74
N PRO A 26 -8.70 -13.35 -14.83
CA PRO A 26 -9.26 -13.93 -13.60
C PRO A 26 -9.62 -12.90 -12.52
N ALA A 27 -9.02 -11.71 -12.53
CA ALA A 27 -9.40 -10.60 -11.65
C ALA A 27 -10.44 -9.67 -12.33
N PRO A 28 -11.43 -9.15 -11.59
CA PRO A 28 -12.45 -8.27 -12.15
C PRO A 28 -11.90 -6.87 -12.47
N LEU A 29 -12.51 -6.18 -13.44
CA LEU A 29 -12.25 -4.77 -13.75
C LEU A 29 -13.02 -3.81 -12.82
N HIS A 30 -13.10 -4.15 -11.54
CA HIS A 30 -13.73 -3.35 -10.49
C HIS A 30 -13.18 -3.76 -9.11
N PHE A 31 -13.58 -3.04 -8.06
CA PHE A 31 -13.22 -3.41 -6.69
C PHE A 31 -13.67 -4.84 -6.35
N THR A 32 -12.82 -5.60 -5.65
CA THR A 32 -13.13 -6.95 -5.17
C THR A 32 -12.56 -7.16 -3.77
N THR A 33 -13.25 -7.96 -2.96
CA THR A 33 -12.77 -8.42 -1.65
C THR A 33 -12.25 -9.85 -1.70
N ASP A 34 -12.39 -10.54 -2.83
CA ASP A 34 -11.91 -11.91 -3.00
C ASP A 34 -10.40 -11.92 -3.23
N TYR A 35 -9.77 -13.03 -2.85
CA TYR A 35 -8.36 -13.22 -3.15
C TYR A 35 -8.16 -13.42 -4.66
N HIS A 36 -7.23 -12.65 -5.23
CA HIS A 36 -6.69 -12.84 -6.57
C HIS A 36 -5.17 -12.77 -6.49
N ASP A 37 -4.48 -13.48 -7.38
CA ASP A 37 -3.03 -13.43 -7.42
C ASP A 37 -2.55 -12.01 -7.79
N PRO A 38 -1.42 -11.56 -7.23
CA PRO A 38 -0.85 -10.24 -7.53
C PRO A 38 -0.79 -9.88 -9.01
N ALA A 39 -0.34 -10.83 -9.84
CA ALA A 39 -0.21 -10.63 -11.28
C ALA A 39 -1.55 -10.40 -11.97
N ASP A 40 -2.62 -11.03 -11.49
CA ASP A 40 -3.97 -10.90 -12.04
C ASP A 40 -4.57 -9.53 -11.72
N LEU A 41 -4.39 -9.06 -10.48
CA LEU A 41 -4.80 -7.72 -10.07
C LEU A 41 -4.05 -6.65 -10.88
N ALA A 42 -2.74 -6.83 -11.08
CA ALA A 42 -1.94 -5.93 -11.90
C ALA A 42 -2.42 -5.93 -13.36
N ALA A 43 -2.67 -7.10 -13.96
CA ALA A 43 -3.15 -7.22 -15.33
C ALA A 43 -4.53 -6.58 -15.51
N ALA A 44 -5.44 -6.76 -14.55
CA ALA A 44 -6.74 -6.11 -14.55
C ALA A 44 -6.61 -4.57 -14.47
N PHE A 45 -5.71 -4.05 -13.63
CA PHE A 45 -5.48 -2.61 -13.53
C PHE A 45 -4.82 -2.02 -14.79
N GLU A 46 -3.86 -2.73 -15.41
CA GLU A 46 -3.32 -2.35 -16.72
C GLU A 46 -4.40 -2.35 -17.81
N ARG A 47 -5.32 -3.34 -17.78
CA ARG A 47 -6.46 -3.37 -18.69
C ARG A 47 -7.36 -2.14 -18.50
N TYR A 48 -7.67 -1.77 -17.26
CA TYR A 48 -8.47 -0.56 -17.00
C TYR A 48 -7.78 0.70 -17.55
N LYS A 49 -6.47 0.85 -17.33
CA LYS A 49 -5.71 1.99 -17.85
C LYS A 49 -5.66 2.02 -19.37
N PHE A 50 -5.62 0.85 -20.01
CA PHE A 50 -5.78 0.74 -21.45
C PHE A 50 -7.17 1.22 -21.88
N GLU A 51 -8.25 0.82 -21.21
CA GLU A 51 -9.62 1.20 -21.60
C GLU A 51 -10.00 2.66 -21.32
N HIS A 52 -9.43 3.26 -20.26
CA HIS A 52 -9.91 4.53 -19.71
C HIS A 52 -8.82 5.60 -19.57
N GLY A 53 -7.58 5.26 -19.92
CA GLY A 53 -6.42 6.13 -19.76
C GLY A 53 -5.83 6.12 -18.35
N ASN A 54 -4.64 6.73 -18.22
CA ASN A 54 -3.87 6.72 -16.96
C ASN A 54 -4.25 7.87 -16.00
N LEU A 55 -4.71 9.01 -16.52
CA LEU A 55 -5.01 10.18 -15.70
C LEU A 55 -6.26 9.94 -14.85
N GLY A 56 -6.12 9.94 -13.53
CA GLY A 56 -7.23 9.69 -12.61
C GLY A 56 -7.67 8.22 -12.55
N CYS A 57 -6.91 7.28 -13.11
CA CYS A 57 -7.32 5.86 -13.15
C CYS A 57 -7.52 5.24 -11.76
N ILE A 58 -6.68 5.59 -10.77
CA ILE A 58 -6.78 5.09 -9.39
C ILE A 58 -8.17 5.32 -8.80
N PRO A 59 -8.64 6.57 -8.68
CA PRO A 59 -9.94 6.83 -8.08
C PRO A 59 -11.14 6.53 -8.97
N HIS A 60 -10.98 6.49 -10.30
CA HIS A 60 -12.07 6.17 -11.21
C HIS A 60 -12.29 4.67 -11.36
N SER A 61 -11.25 3.86 -11.21
CA SER A 61 -11.35 2.40 -11.30
C SER A 61 -11.90 1.78 -10.02
N HIS A 62 -11.60 2.38 -8.85
CA HIS A 62 -11.79 1.77 -7.54
C HIS A 62 -11.06 0.41 -7.38
N MET A 63 -10.17 0.07 -8.31
CA MET A 63 -9.46 -1.20 -8.35
C MET A 63 -8.25 -1.19 -7.44
N TRP A 64 -7.78 -2.38 -7.05
CA TRP A 64 -6.52 -2.54 -6.35
C TRP A 64 -5.36 -2.10 -7.23
N HIS A 65 -4.46 -1.30 -6.67
CA HIS A 65 -3.23 -0.86 -7.34
C HIS A 65 -2.09 -0.73 -6.33
N ASN A 66 -0.84 -0.72 -6.81
CA ASN A 66 0.33 -0.54 -5.97
C ASN A 66 0.29 0.79 -5.21
N THR A 67 0.60 0.74 -3.90
CA THR A 67 0.83 1.95 -3.10
C THR A 67 2.19 2.54 -3.45
N THR A 68 2.24 3.86 -3.64
CA THR A 68 3.49 4.58 -3.97
C THR A 68 4.55 4.44 -2.88
N THR A 69 4.12 4.21 -1.63
CA THR A 69 4.99 4.29 -0.47
C THR A 69 5.49 2.93 0.03
N MET A 70 5.06 1.84 -0.61
CA MET A 70 5.33 0.45 -0.22
C MET A 70 6.00 -0.39 -1.33
N GLY A 71 6.60 0.24 -2.34
CA GLY A 71 7.26 -0.47 -3.45
C GLY A 71 8.42 -1.40 -3.03
N ASN A 72 8.99 -1.21 -1.84
CA ASN A 72 10.04 -2.06 -1.26
C ASN A 72 9.56 -2.81 0.00
N ALA A 73 8.25 -3.06 0.11
CA ALA A 73 7.66 -3.68 1.30
C ALA A 73 8.00 -5.17 1.44
N ASN A 74 8.43 -5.85 0.38
CA ASN A 74 8.89 -7.24 0.51
C ASN A 74 10.24 -7.28 1.27
N THR A 75 10.27 -8.02 2.38
CA THR A 75 11.37 -8.03 3.35
C THR A 75 12.26 -9.26 3.29
N LEU A 76 12.16 -10.11 2.26
CA LEU A 76 12.90 -11.39 2.20
C LEU A 76 12.61 -12.29 3.40
N THR A 77 11.36 -12.29 3.87
CA THR A 77 10.92 -13.17 4.95
C THR A 77 10.79 -14.59 4.40
N ASP A 78 11.42 -15.57 5.07
CA ASP A 78 11.45 -16.94 4.56
C ASP A 78 10.03 -17.52 4.40
N GLY A 79 9.73 -18.06 3.21
CA GLY A 79 8.42 -18.63 2.89
C GLY A 79 7.25 -17.65 2.76
N HIS A 80 7.48 -16.34 2.91
CA HIS A 80 6.42 -15.32 2.87
C HIS A 80 6.79 -14.16 1.95
N ASP A 81 5.80 -13.66 1.21
CA ASP A 81 5.90 -12.42 0.44
C ASP A 81 4.98 -11.35 1.01
N LEU A 82 5.31 -10.08 0.76
CA LEU A 82 4.45 -8.95 1.06
C LEU A 82 4.25 -8.07 -0.18
N LEU A 83 3.02 -8.05 -0.68
CA LEU A 83 2.53 -7.01 -1.56
C LEU A 83 1.52 -6.14 -0.81
N VAL A 84 1.67 -4.82 -0.91
CA VAL A 84 0.71 -3.86 -0.35
C VAL A 84 0.01 -3.14 -1.50
N LEU A 85 -1.32 -3.19 -1.52
CA LEU A 85 -2.17 -2.55 -2.51
C LEU A 85 -3.13 -1.58 -1.83
N SER A 86 -3.57 -0.56 -2.56
CA SER A 86 -4.61 0.37 -2.12
C SER A 86 -5.75 0.40 -3.13
N ALA A 87 -6.95 0.71 -2.66
CA ALA A 87 -8.09 1.05 -3.50
C ALA A 87 -8.78 2.29 -2.92
N ASP A 88 -9.04 3.27 -3.77
CA ASP A 88 -9.78 4.47 -3.40
C ASP A 88 -11.26 4.27 -3.70
N LEU A 89 -12.06 3.96 -2.67
CA LEU A 89 -13.50 3.76 -2.79
C LEU A 89 -14.29 5.04 -2.51
N ARG A 90 -13.61 6.15 -2.22
CA ARG A 90 -14.28 7.42 -1.89
C ARG A 90 -15.02 7.94 -3.12
N CYS A 91 -16.14 8.62 -2.90
CA CYS A 91 -16.86 9.20 -4.02
C CYS A 91 -16.05 10.29 -4.71
N TRP A 92 -16.06 10.21 -6.04
CA TRP A 92 -15.45 11.19 -6.94
C TRP A 92 -16.47 12.17 -7.55
N CYS A 93 -17.69 12.19 -7.02
CA CYS A 93 -18.82 12.93 -7.55
C CYS A 93 -18.61 14.45 -7.54
N TRP A 94 -17.92 15.00 -6.52
CA TRP A 94 -17.54 16.42 -6.50
C TRP A 94 -16.45 16.74 -7.53
N PRO A 95 -15.29 16.06 -7.54
CA PRO A 95 -14.25 16.34 -8.53
C PRO A 95 -14.68 16.07 -9.99
N SER A 96 -15.64 15.16 -10.22
CA SER A 96 -16.25 14.92 -11.55
C SER A 96 -17.44 15.82 -11.86
N PHE A 97 -17.91 16.65 -10.92
CA PHE A 97 -19.05 17.52 -11.14
C PHE A 97 -18.70 18.60 -12.18
N LYS A 98 -19.44 18.64 -13.29
CA LYS A 98 -19.22 19.59 -14.39
C LYS A 98 -19.94 20.93 -14.19
N GLY A 99 -20.59 21.14 -13.05
CA GLY A 99 -21.23 22.40 -12.67
C GLY A 99 -20.39 23.22 -11.69
N THR A 100 -20.97 24.34 -11.24
CA THR A 100 -20.37 25.25 -10.27
C THR A 100 -20.49 24.73 -8.83
N ALA A 101 -19.63 25.24 -7.92
CA ALA A 101 -19.73 24.94 -6.49
C ALA A 101 -21.13 25.21 -5.89
N ALA A 102 -21.83 26.24 -6.38
CA ALA A 102 -23.17 26.58 -5.93
C ALA A 102 -24.22 25.55 -6.38
N GLN A 103 -24.09 25.03 -7.61
CA GLN A 103 -24.98 23.99 -8.13
C GLN A 103 -24.79 22.65 -7.41
N TRP A 104 -23.55 22.31 -7.05
CA TRP A 104 -23.27 21.14 -6.22
C TRP A 104 -23.86 21.28 -4.81
N ALA A 105 -23.65 22.44 -4.16
CA ALA A 105 -24.20 22.70 -2.83
C ALA A 105 -25.74 22.58 -2.79
N ALA A 106 -26.42 22.95 -3.89
CA ALA A 106 -27.87 22.82 -4.04
C ALA A 106 -28.35 21.37 -4.23
N GLN A 107 -27.51 20.46 -4.76
CA GLN A 107 -27.84 19.03 -4.87
C GLN A 107 -27.75 18.27 -3.53
N GLY A 108 -27.17 18.90 -2.49
CA GLY A 108 -26.88 18.25 -1.22
C GLY A 108 -25.55 17.48 -1.23
N LYS A 109 -25.18 16.90 -0.09
CA LYS A 109 -23.98 16.05 0.01
C LYS A 109 -24.26 14.73 -0.72
N CYS A 110 -23.32 14.23 -1.53
CA CYS A 110 -23.43 12.87 -2.06
C CYS A 110 -23.56 11.90 -0.87
N SER A 111 -24.47 10.93 -1.01
CA SER A 111 -24.71 9.88 0.00
C SER A 111 -23.82 8.64 -0.19
N CYS A 112 -22.83 8.75 -1.05
CA CYS A 112 -21.92 7.68 -1.41
C CYS A 112 -20.93 7.48 -0.26
N VAL A 113 -20.87 6.24 0.23
CA VAL A 113 -20.00 5.82 1.32
C VAL A 113 -18.78 5.13 0.69
N GLY A 114 -17.59 5.49 1.17
CA GLY A 114 -16.35 4.89 0.72
C GLY A 114 -15.15 5.37 1.51
N ALA A 115 -14.06 4.61 1.45
CA ALA A 115 -12.82 4.90 2.14
C ALA A 115 -11.63 4.63 1.21
N LEU A 116 -10.47 5.17 1.56
CA LEU A 116 -9.22 4.62 1.05
C LEU A 116 -8.94 3.36 1.88
N VAL A 117 -8.87 2.20 1.23
CA VAL A 117 -8.59 0.92 1.89
C VAL A 117 -7.23 0.39 1.45
N THR A 118 -6.62 -0.42 2.29
CA THR A 118 -5.33 -1.06 2.03
C THR A 118 -5.47 -2.57 2.15
N GLN A 119 -4.84 -3.31 1.25
CA GLN A 119 -4.74 -4.75 1.31
C GLN A 119 -3.28 -5.18 1.35
N THR A 120 -2.98 -6.17 2.18
CA THR A 120 -1.71 -6.93 2.11
C THR A 120 -1.97 -8.31 1.54
N ILE A 121 -1.07 -8.79 0.69
CA ILE A 121 -1.11 -10.14 0.10
C ILE A 121 0.21 -10.85 0.40
N CYS A 122 0.10 -12.11 0.83
CA CYS A 122 1.18 -13.09 0.85
C CYS A 122 0.84 -14.18 -0.18
N GLU A 123 1.44 -14.08 -1.36
CA GLU A 123 1.18 -14.96 -2.50
C GLU A 123 1.54 -16.44 -2.20
N PRO A 124 2.71 -16.77 -1.60
CA PRO A 124 3.05 -18.15 -1.26
C PRO A 124 2.01 -18.83 -0.37
N CYS A 125 1.37 -18.07 0.52
CA CYS A 125 0.36 -18.58 1.44
C CYS A 125 -1.08 -18.45 0.92
N ARG A 126 -1.28 -17.83 -0.25
CA ARG A 126 -2.60 -17.41 -0.75
C ARG A 126 -3.43 -16.69 0.31
N TRP A 127 -2.75 -15.83 1.07
CA TRP A 127 -3.32 -15.09 2.18
C TRP A 127 -3.43 -13.61 1.81
N HIS A 128 -4.52 -12.98 2.24
CA HIS A 128 -4.67 -11.54 2.16
C HIS A 128 -5.44 -10.99 3.35
N HIS A 129 -5.29 -9.69 3.59
CA HIS A 129 -6.06 -8.96 4.59
C HIS A 129 -6.35 -7.55 4.09
N ILE A 130 -7.61 -7.12 4.21
CA ILE A 130 -8.07 -5.78 3.84
C ILE A 130 -8.34 -5.00 5.14
N ALA A 131 -7.74 -3.82 5.24
CA ALA A 131 -7.94 -2.91 6.37
C ALA A 131 -8.27 -1.48 5.91
N ALA A 132 -8.77 -0.68 6.85
CA ALA A 132 -9.12 0.72 6.62
C ALA A 132 -7.88 1.64 6.48
N ASP A 133 -6.71 1.16 6.88
CA ASP A 133 -5.46 1.92 6.81
C ASP A 133 -4.25 1.00 6.59
N GLU A 134 -3.16 1.61 6.11
CA GLU A 134 -1.92 0.91 5.76
C GLU A 134 -1.26 0.25 6.97
N ASN A 135 -1.35 0.87 8.16
CA ASN A 135 -0.69 0.31 9.34
C ASN A 135 -1.35 -0.99 9.77
N THR A 136 -2.67 -0.98 9.93
CA THR A 136 -3.44 -2.17 10.30
C THR A 136 -3.22 -3.32 9.31
N ALA A 137 -3.15 -3.03 8.00
CA ALA A 137 -2.88 -4.05 6.98
C ALA A 137 -1.47 -4.66 7.15
N VAL A 138 -0.44 -3.81 7.35
CA VAL A 138 0.94 -4.26 7.58
C VAL A 138 1.06 -5.06 8.87
N GLU A 139 0.40 -4.65 9.95
CA GLU A 139 0.37 -5.41 11.19
C GLU A 139 -0.26 -6.80 11.01
N ALA A 140 -1.37 -6.90 10.27
CA ALA A 140 -2.01 -8.18 9.96
C ALA A 140 -1.07 -9.10 9.16
N TRP A 141 -0.26 -8.57 8.25
CA TRP A 141 0.76 -9.37 7.57
C TRP A 141 1.86 -9.84 8.52
N HIS A 142 2.30 -9.01 9.46
CA HIS A 142 3.27 -9.44 10.47
C HIS A 142 2.68 -10.48 11.43
N ASP A 143 1.39 -10.43 11.72
CA ASP A 143 0.70 -11.50 12.46
C ASP A 143 0.71 -12.84 11.74
N HIS A 144 0.66 -12.79 10.41
CA HIS A 144 0.73 -13.95 9.54
C HIS A 144 2.16 -14.49 9.39
N ALA A 145 3.13 -13.63 9.03
CA ALA A 145 4.48 -14.03 8.64
C ALA A 145 5.52 -13.99 9.78
N TRP A 146 5.23 -13.26 10.86
CA TRP A 146 6.12 -13.09 12.03
C TRP A 146 5.37 -13.29 13.35
N PRO A 147 4.77 -14.47 13.63
CA PRO A 147 4.06 -14.70 14.89
C PRO A 147 4.94 -14.37 16.12
N GLY A 148 4.42 -13.53 17.01
CA GLY A 148 5.13 -13.09 18.22
C GLY A 148 5.85 -11.73 18.10
N TRP A 149 5.86 -11.10 16.92
CA TRP A 149 6.53 -9.80 16.70
C TRP A 149 6.08 -8.70 17.68
N ARG A 150 4.82 -8.73 18.12
CA ARG A 150 4.28 -7.75 19.09
C ARG A 150 4.92 -7.82 20.47
N ALA A 151 5.57 -8.93 20.82
CA ALA A 151 6.26 -9.10 22.09
C ALA A 151 7.74 -8.68 22.03
N LEU A 152 8.22 -8.18 20.89
CA LEU A 152 9.59 -7.72 20.75
C LEU A 152 9.88 -6.51 21.64
N PRO A 153 11.14 -6.34 22.07
CA PRO A 153 11.54 -5.12 22.77
C PRO A 153 11.30 -3.88 21.92
N VAL A 154 10.65 -2.87 22.50
CA VAL A 154 10.41 -1.58 21.84
C VAL A 154 11.62 -0.68 22.04
N VAL A 155 12.24 -0.25 20.93
CA VAL A 155 13.36 0.67 20.97
C VAL A 155 12.89 2.06 21.44
N PRO A 156 13.49 2.64 22.49
CA PRO A 156 13.16 3.99 22.95
C PRO A 156 13.34 5.05 21.87
N SER A 157 12.45 6.05 21.82
CA SER A 157 12.46 7.08 20.77
C SER A 157 13.77 7.88 20.75
N ALA A 158 14.42 8.04 21.90
CA ALA A 158 15.69 8.74 22.05
C ALA A 158 16.86 8.07 21.32
N LEU A 159 16.78 6.75 21.11
CA LEU A 159 17.80 5.96 20.41
C LEU A 159 17.54 5.87 18.91
N ARG A 160 16.28 5.97 18.47
CA ARG A 160 15.91 5.90 17.05
C ARG A 160 16.42 7.10 16.26
N LYS A 161 17.65 6.99 15.76
CA LYS A 161 18.30 7.99 14.90
C LYS A 161 18.82 7.31 13.64
N TYR A 162 18.49 7.91 12.51
CA TYR A 162 19.00 7.55 11.19
C TYR A 162 19.82 8.71 10.63
N ASP A 163 20.83 8.40 9.82
CA ASP A 163 21.56 9.41 9.06
C ASP A 163 20.80 9.83 7.78
N ASN A 164 21.41 10.71 6.99
CA ASN A 164 20.83 11.23 5.76
C ASN A 164 20.73 10.15 4.65
N GLN A 165 21.39 9.01 4.83
CA GLN A 165 21.29 7.83 3.97
C GLN A 165 20.32 6.78 4.53
N ASN A 166 19.49 7.13 5.54
CA ASN A 166 18.58 6.23 6.25
C ASN A 166 19.29 5.05 6.96
N LYS A 167 20.58 5.16 7.27
CA LYS A 167 21.30 4.14 8.04
C LYS A 167 21.11 4.36 9.54
N PRO A 168 20.83 3.31 10.34
CA PRO A 168 20.70 3.45 11.79
C PRO A 168 22.03 3.88 12.44
N SER A 169 21.95 4.72 13.46
CA SER A 169 23.13 5.10 14.26
C SER A 169 23.74 3.89 14.98
N PRO A 170 25.05 3.88 15.31
CA PRO A 170 25.68 2.76 16.00
C PRO A 170 24.99 2.37 17.31
N LYS A 171 24.62 3.36 18.14
CA LYS A 171 23.90 3.12 19.41
C LYS A 171 22.53 2.48 19.22
N PHE A 172 21.87 2.80 18.11
CA PHE A 172 20.58 2.22 17.77
C PHE A 172 20.74 0.76 17.37
N ALA A 173 21.71 0.47 16.50
CA ALA A 173 22.00 -0.90 16.08
C ALA A 173 22.47 -1.78 17.24
N GLU A 174 23.37 -1.27 18.10
CA GLU A 174 23.87 -1.96 19.30
C GLU A 174 22.72 -2.32 20.27
N TRP A 175 21.84 -1.36 20.57
CA TRP A 175 20.69 -1.63 21.43
C TRP A 175 19.79 -2.74 20.87
N ILE A 176 19.53 -2.74 19.55
CA ILE A 176 18.74 -3.80 18.92
C ILE A 176 19.41 -5.16 19.14
N LEU A 177 20.71 -5.28 18.85
CA LEU A 177 21.45 -6.54 18.96
C LEU A 177 21.51 -7.06 20.40
N ASP A 178 21.64 -6.17 21.39
CA ASP A 178 21.74 -6.54 22.80
C ASP A 178 20.40 -6.96 23.42
N ASN A 179 19.27 -6.47 22.87
CA ASN A 179 17.95 -6.67 23.47
C ASN A 179 17.08 -7.67 22.70
N TYR A 180 17.28 -7.83 21.39
CA TYR A 180 16.45 -8.71 20.57
C TYR A 180 16.86 -10.18 20.73
N PRO A 181 15.90 -11.11 20.86
CA PRO A 181 16.20 -12.54 20.88
C PRO A 181 16.95 -12.98 19.62
N LEU A 182 17.86 -13.96 19.73
CA LEU A 182 18.73 -14.39 18.63
C LEU A 182 17.93 -14.90 17.42
N GLU A 183 16.80 -15.56 17.65
CA GLU A 183 15.91 -16.06 16.60
C GLU A 183 15.23 -14.94 15.79
N TRP A 184 15.23 -13.71 16.30
CA TRP A 184 14.75 -12.52 15.59
C TRP A 184 15.89 -11.75 14.91
N GLN A 185 17.13 -12.24 14.96
CA GLN A 185 18.28 -11.61 14.31
C GLN A 185 18.55 -12.21 12.93
N GLN A 186 17.52 -12.28 12.09
CA GLN A 186 17.57 -12.95 10.79
C GLN A 186 16.94 -12.09 9.67
N PRO A 187 17.28 -12.34 8.38
CA PRO A 187 16.75 -11.57 7.26
C PRO A 187 15.23 -11.39 7.31
N GLY A 188 14.79 -10.16 7.07
CA GLY A 188 13.39 -9.76 7.07
C GLY A 188 12.76 -9.53 8.44
N ALA A 189 13.44 -9.84 9.55
CA ALA A 189 12.88 -9.65 10.88
C ALA A 189 12.56 -8.16 11.15
N PRO A 190 11.37 -7.86 11.70
CA PRO A 190 10.98 -6.49 12.03
C PRO A 190 11.68 -6.01 13.31
N ILE A 191 11.67 -4.70 13.50
CA ILE A 191 11.94 -4.06 14.79
C ILE A 191 10.72 -3.23 15.21
N LEU A 192 10.53 -3.10 16.52
CA LEU A 192 9.59 -2.18 17.13
C LEU A 192 10.32 -0.95 17.62
N THR A 193 9.79 0.22 17.32
CA THR A 193 10.36 1.46 17.82
C THR A 193 9.26 2.41 18.30
N GLU A 194 9.51 3.05 19.43
CA GLU A 194 8.60 3.99 20.05
C GLU A 194 8.36 5.21 19.13
N ARG A 195 7.11 5.64 19.01
CA ARG A 195 6.73 6.84 18.24
C ARG A 195 6.06 7.92 19.08
N ALA A 196 6.36 9.16 18.70
CA ALA A 196 5.55 10.31 19.08
C ALA A 196 4.20 10.30 18.34
N PRO A 197 3.22 11.12 18.72
CA PRO A 197 1.90 11.15 18.08
C PRO A 197 1.91 11.39 16.56
N ASN A 198 2.99 11.98 16.04
CA ASN A 198 3.20 12.21 14.62
C ASN A 198 4.25 11.23 14.06
N GLY A 199 4.06 10.80 12.81
CA GLY A 199 5.02 9.92 12.13
C GLY A 199 4.92 8.45 12.55
N THR A 200 3.70 7.96 12.76
CA THR A 200 3.38 6.59 13.22
C THR A 200 3.38 5.53 12.13
N ARG A 201 3.75 5.88 10.89
CA ARG A 201 3.77 4.95 9.76
C ARG A 201 4.83 3.85 9.97
N HIS A 202 4.46 2.59 9.68
CA HIS A 202 5.43 1.49 9.57
C HIS A 202 6.29 1.66 8.30
N VAL A 203 7.60 1.44 8.41
CA VAL A 203 8.51 1.71 7.29
C VAL A 203 9.29 0.45 6.91
N PRO A 204 9.18 -0.05 5.68
CA PRO A 204 9.94 -1.21 5.24
C PRO A 204 11.44 -0.90 5.13
N GLN A 205 12.28 -1.94 5.15
CA GLN A 205 13.74 -1.87 4.94
C GLN A 205 14.50 -1.01 5.97
N ARG A 206 13.92 -0.82 7.17
CA ARG A 206 14.51 -0.01 8.24
C ARG A 206 14.97 -0.80 9.46
N SER A 207 14.64 -2.09 9.51
CA SER A 207 15.29 -3.04 10.41
C SER A 207 16.73 -3.28 9.93
N PRO A 208 17.70 -3.52 10.85
CA PRO A 208 19.05 -3.95 10.49
C PRO A 208 19.09 -5.21 9.63
N TRP A 209 18.02 -6.02 9.64
CA TRP A 209 17.90 -7.25 8.88
C TRP A 209 17.09 -7.10 7.58
N GLY A 210 16.78 -5.87 7.15
CA GLY A 210 15.99 -5.61 5.93
C GLY A 210 14.48 -5.71 6.13
N GLY A 211 14.01 -6.02 7.34
CA GLY A 211 12.60 -5.98 7.74
C GLY A 211 12.03 -4.58 7.96
N PHE A 212 10.83 -4.53 8.54
CA PHE A 212 10.15 -3.28 8.89
C PHE A 212 10.70 -2.61 10.16
N ASP A 213 10.68 -1.28 10.19
CA ASP A 213 10.60 -0.46 11.40
C ASP A 213 9.12 -0.21 11.71
N LEU A 214 8.58 -1.00 12.65
CA LEU A 214 7.19 -0.93 13.07
C LEU A 214 7.03 0.09 14.21
N SER A 215 6.12 1.05 13.99
CA SER A 215 5.69 1.98 15.02
C SER A 215 5.01 1.25 16.17
N ALA A 216 5.61 1.29 17.35
CA ALA A 216 4.92 1.01 18.61
C ALA A 216 4.48 2.36 19.21
N PRO A 217 3.19 2.53 19.58
CA PRO A 217 2.77 3.70 20.33
C PRO A 217 3.60 3.79 21.62
N ARG A 218 3.98 5.00 22.02
CA ARG A 218 4.54 5.24 23.35
C ARG A 218 3.53 4.77 24.38
N ASP A 219 3.90 3.82 25.23
CA ASP A 219 3.13 3.49 26.43
C ASP A 219 2.98 4.78 27.24
N THR A 220 1.77 5.33 27.21
CA THR A 220 1.37 6.45 28.06
C THR A 220 0.89 5.88 29.38
N THR A 221 1.72 5.06 30.02
CA THR A 221 1.48 4.68 31.41
C THR A 221 1.98 5.84 32.28
N PRO A 222 1.10 6.57 33.00
CA PRO A 222 1.52 7.64 33.92
C PRO A 222 2.36 7.12 35.08
#